data_AF-A0A381I5C1-F1
#
_entry.id   AF-A0A381I5C1-F1
#
_cell.length_a   1.000
_cell.length_b   1.000
_cell.length_c   1.000
_cell.angle_alpha   90.00
_cell.angle_beta   90.00
_cell.angle_gamma   90.00
#
_symmetry.space_group_name_H-M   'P 1'
#
loop_
_entity.id
_entity.type
_entity.pdbx_description
1 polymer ?
#
loop_
_entity_poly.entity_id
_entity_poly.type
_entity_poly.pdbx_seq_one_letter_code
_entity_poly.pdbx_strand_id
1 'polypeptide(L)'
;MEFEKGSISIHTENIFPIIKKWLYSDKDIFIRELISNGCDAVSKHKRLVSLGEISENKSSDYKITVSVNKGEGTLKFIDNGIGMTEEEIKKIHKSSCFFRC
;
A
#
# COMPACT_ATOMS: atom_id res chain seq x y z
N MET A 1 11.58 44.13 -7.34
CA MET A 1 11.81 42.68 -7.51
C MET A 1 11.23 42.30 -8.86
N GLU A 2 12.09 42.08 -9.86
CA GLU A 2 11.67 41.61 -11.17
C GLU A 2 11.30 40.14 -11.07
N PHE A 3 10.11 39.78 -11.56
CA PHE A 3 9.73 38.39 -11.77
C PHE A 3 10.32 37.95 -13.11
N GLU A 4 11.46 37.28 -13.07
CA GLU A 4 11.99 36.62 -14.26
C GLU A 4 11.05 35.47 -14.68
N LYS A 5 10.33 35.68 -15.79
CA LYS A 5 9.61 34.60 -16.48
C LYS A 5 10.55 33.97 -17.50
N GLY A 6 11.30 32.96 -17.07
CA GLY A 6 12.04 32.09 -17.99
C GLY A 6 11.12 31.07 -18.65
N SER A 7 11.15 30.96 -19.97
CA SER A 7 10.54 29.84 -20.68
C SER A 7 11.49 28.64 -20.62
N ILE A 8 11.22 27.69 -19.74
CA ILE A 8 11.93 26.41 -19.75
C ILE A 8 11.39 25.64 -20.95
N SER A 9 12.14 25.60 -22.06
CA SER A 9 11.88 24.66 -23.15
C SER A 9 12.30 23.27 -22.69
N ILE A 10 11.32 22.50 -22.18
CA ILE A 10 11.57 21.13 -21.75
C ILE A 10 11.45 20.21 -22.95
N HIS A 11 12.58 19.75 -23.47
CA HIS A 11 12.59 18.66 -24.45
C HIS A 11 12.12 17.37 -23.74
N THR A 12 11.16 16.67 -24.33
CA THR A 12 10.53 15.46 -23.76
C THR A 12 11.57 14.39 -23.40
N GLU A 13 12.68 14.34 -24.15
CA GLU A 13 13.85 13.48 -23.93
C GLU A 13 14.50 13.66 -22.55
N ASN A 14 14.50 14.89 -22.00
CA ASN A 14 15.11 15.23 -20.72
C ASN A 14 14.21 14.91 -19.51
N ILE A 15 12.92 14.68 -19.75
CA ILE A 15 11.94 14.32 -18.70
C ILE A 15 12.00 12.82 -18.38
N PHE A 16 12.24 11.97 -19.38
CA PHE A 16 12.19 10.51 -19.23
C PHE A 16 13.13 9.94 -18.15
N PRO A 17 14.38 10.40 -18.00
CA PRO A 17 15.27 9.92 -16.93
C PRO A 17 14.75 10.25 -15.53
N ILE A 18 14.12 11.41 -15.36
CA ILE A 18 13.53 11.88 -14.09
C ILE A 18 12.31 11.03 -13.75
N ILE A 19 11.39 10.84 -14.71
CA ILE A 19 10.22 9.98 -14.54
C ILE A 19 10.64 8.54 -14.23
N LYS A 20 11.63 7.98 -14.94
CA LYS A 20 12.14 6.63 -14.66
C LYS A 20 12.70 6.54 -13.25
N LYS A 21 13.52 7.51 -12.81
CA LYS A 21 14.08 7.51 -11.46
C LYS A 21 12.98 7.55 -10.39
N TRP A 22 11.94 8.36 -10.59
CA TRP A 22 10.77 8.38 -9.71
C TRP A 22 10.04 7.03 -9.68
N LEU A 23 9.68 6.49 -10.85
CA LEU A 23 8.97 5.21 -10.99
C LEU A 23 9.73 3.99 -10.44
N TYR A 24 11.06 4.00 -10.44
CA TYR A 24 11.86 2.89 -9.91
C TYR A 24 12.25 3.08 -8.44
N SER A 25 12.38 4.33 -7.95
CA SER A 25 12.57 4.60 -6.52
C SER A 25 11.29 4.33 -5.70
N ASP A 26 10.12 4.62 -6.26
CA ASP A 26 8.86 4.52 -5.53
C ASP A 26 8.33 3.10 -5.36
N LYS A 27 8.81 2.14 -6.16
CA LYS A 27 8.37 0.73 -6.05
C LYS A 27 8.72 0.12 -4.70
N ASP A 28 9.91 0.41 -4.21
CA ASP A 28 10.35 -0.08 -2.90
C ASP A 28 9.60 0.62 -1.76
N ILE A 29 9.27 1.90 -1.94
CA ILE A 29 8.46 2.68 -1.00
C ILE A 29 7.05 2.08 -0.94
N PHE A 30 6.41 1.83 -2.09
CA PHE A 30 5.08 1.25 -2.17
C PHE A 30 4.99 -0.10 -1.45
N ILE A 31 5.97 -0.98 -1.63
CA ILE A 31 6.01 -2.27 -0.94
C ILE A 31 6.15 -2.07 0.58
N ARG A 32 7.00 -1.14 1.03
CA ARG A 32 7.15 -0.83 2.46
C ARG A 32 5.85 -0.32 3.07
N GLU A 33 5.14 0.58 2.39
CA GLU A 33 3.88 1.12 2.85
C GLU A 33 2.80 0.03 2.97
N LEU A 34 2.69 -0.88 1.99
CA LEU A 34 1.73 -1.99 2.07
C LEU A 34 2.04 -2.94 3.23
N ILE A 35 3.32 -3.27 3.47
CA ILE A 35 3.72 -4.09 4.61
C ILE A 35 3.44 -3.35 5.93
N SER A 36 3.73 -2.05 6.00
CA SER A 36 3.45 -1.24 7.20
C SER A 36 1.94 -1.25 7.52
N ASN A 37 1.09 -1.06 6.51
CA ASN A 37 -0.36 -1.13 6.67
C ASN A 37 -0.84 -2.49 7.21
N GLY A 38 -0.28 -3.59 6.70
CA GLY A 38 -0.58 -4.94 7.22
C GLY A 38 -0.12 -5.13 8.68
N CYS A 39 1.06 -4.61 9.04
CA CYS A 39 1.56 -4.63 10.41
C CYS A 39 0.66 -3.84 11.38
N ASP A 40 0.17 -2.68 10.94
CA ASP A 40 -0.75 -1.87 11.71
C ASP A 40 -2.11 -2.57 11.90
N ALA A 41 -2.62 -3.22 10.86
CA ALA A 41 -3.85 -4.02 10.93
C ALA A 41 -3.73 -5.17 11.95
N VAL A 42 -2.61 -5.89 11.93
CA VAL A 42 -2.29 -6.95 12.90
C VAL A 42 -2.19 -6.39 14.31
N SER A 43 -1.49 -5.27 14.49
CA SER A 43 -1.28 -4.64 15.81
C SER A 43 -2.59 -4.16 16.42
N LYS A 44 -3.48 -3.58 15.60
CA LYS A 44 -4.84 -3.20 16.02
C LYS A 44 -5.66 -4.41 16.42
N HIS A 45 -5.64 -5.49 15.63
CA HIS A 45 -6.34 -6.72 15.99
C HIS A 45 -5.86 -7.27 17.34
N LYS A 46 -4.53 -7.39 17.52
CA LYS A 46 -3.94 -7.83 18.80
C LYS A 46 -4.43 -6.99 19.98
N ARG A 47 -4.45 -5.67 19.81
CA ARG A 47 -4.92 -4.75 20.86
C ARG A 47 -6.39 -4.99 21.22
N LEU A 48 -7.28 -5.14 20.23
CA LEU A 48 -8.71 -5.38 20.48
C LEU A 48 -8.96 -6.74 21.13
N VAL A 49 -8.18 -7.76 20.74
CA VAL A 49 -8.18 -9.07 21.41
C VAL A 49 -7.78 -8.92 22.88
N SER A 50 -6.69 -8.19 23.17
CA SER A 50 -6.25 -7.94 24.55
C SER A 50 -7.29 -7.18 25.39
N LEU A 51 -8.13 -6.36 24.75
CA LEU A 51 -9.24 -5.65 25.40
C LEU A 51 -10.50 -6.52 25.55
N GLY A 52 -10.53 -7.71 24.96
CA GLY A 52 -11.70 -8.59 24.97
C GLY A 52 -12.84 -8.13 24.05
N GLU A 53 -12.61 -7.15 23.18
CA GLU A 53 -13.62 -6.61 22.26
C GLU A 53 -13.86 -7.55 21.06
N ILE A 54 -12.84 -8.32 20.68
CA ILE A 54 -12.92 -9.33 19.61
C ILE A 54 -12.33 -10.66 20.07
N SER A 55 -12.81 -11.74 19.47
CA SER A 55 -12.32 -13.09 19.77
C SER A 55 -10.91 -13.31 19.20
N GLU A 56 -10.09 -14.09 19.91
CA GLU A 56 -8.81 -14.54 19.36
C GLU A 56 -9.01 -15.33 18.07
N ASN A 57 -8.12 -15.09 17.11
CA ASN A 57 -8.10 -15.81 15.86
C ASN A 57 -7.54 -17.22 16.11
N LYS A 58 -8.43 -18.19 16.38
CA LYS A 58 -8.08 -19.54 16.89
C LYS A 58 -7.22 -20.40 15.95
N SER A 59 -6.95 -19.97 14.72
CA SER A 59 -6.44 -20.85 13.65
C SER A 59 -5.07 -20.48 13.06
N SER A 60 -4.47 -19.34 13.40
CA SER A 60 -3.19 -18.97 12.79
C SER A 60 -2.50 -17.82 13.52
N ASP A 61 -1.19 -17.97 13.73
CA ASP A 61 -0.33 -16.85 14.11
C ASP A 61 -0.50 -15.67 13.15
N TYR A 62 -0.36 -14.46 13.68
CA TYR A 62 -0.40 -13.25 12.87
C TYR A 62 0.73 -13.25 11.84
N LYS A 63 0.38 -13.03 10.57
CA LYS A 63 1.33 -13.05 9.46
C LYS A 63 0.87 -12.15 8.33
N ILE A 64 1.84 -11.69 7.55
CA ILE A 64 1.63 -11.03 6.28
C ILE A 64 2.24 -11.92 5.21
N THR A 65 1.43 -12.34 4.24
CA THR A 65 1.83 -13.22 3.15
C THR A 65 1.96 -12.40 1.87
N VAL A 66 3.12 -12.48 1.23
CA VAL A 66 3.38 -11.84 -0.07
C VAL A 66 3.55 -12.93 -1.11
N SER A 67 2.73 -12.90 -2.16
CA SER A 67 2.79 -13.89 -3.25
C SER A 67 2.82 -13.23 -4.62
N VAL A 68 3.71 -13.71 -5.48
CA VAL A 68 3.87 -13.23 -6.87
C VAL A 68 3.23 -14.23 -7.82
N ASN A 69 2.31 -13.77 -8.66
CA ASN A 69 1.80 -14.55 -9.79
C ASN A 69 2.31 -13.93 -11.11
N LYS A 70 3.30 -14.58 -11.72
CA LYS A 70 3.88 -14.11 -12.99
C LYS A 70 2.93 -14.31 -14.18
N GLY A 71 2.06 -15.32 -14.15
CA GLY A 71 1.11 -15.60 -15.24
C GLY A 71 0.01 -14.53 -15.34
N GLU A 72 -0.46 -14.04 -14.20
CA GLU A 72 -1.45 -12.94 -14.14
C GLU A 72 -0.80 -11.56 -14.02
N GLY A 73 0.52 -11.48 -13.84
CA GLY A 73 1.23 -10.23 -13.58
C GLY A 73 0.83 -9.56 -12.26
N THR A 74 0.42 -10.35 -11.25
CA THR A 74 -0.10 -9.83 -9.98
C THR A 74 0.86 -10.05 -8.81
N LEU A 75 0.84 -9.10 -7.86
CA LEU A 75 1.49 -9.19 -6.57
C LEU A 75 0.41 -9.06 -5.50
N LYS A 76 0.29 -10.05 -4.61
CA LYS A 76 -0.72 -10.07 -3.55
C LYS A 76 -0.05 -9.89 -2.20
N PHE A 77 -0.64 -9.03 -1.37
CA PHE A 77 -0.30 -8.80 0.03
C PHE A 77 -1.53 -9.18 0.84
N ILE A 78 -1.39 -10.16 1.74
CA ILE A 78 -2.50 -10.71 2.51
C ILE A 78 -2.08 -10.73 3.97
N ASP A 79 -2.70 -9.90 4.80
CA ASP A 79 -2.59 -9.97 6.26
C ASP A 79 -3.82 -10.67 6.86
N ASN A 80 -3.68 -11.14 8.11
CA ASN A 80 -4.78 -11.65 8.93
C ASN A 80 -5.03 -10.74 10.14
N GLY A 81 -4.92 -9.42 9.94
CA GLY A 81 -5.19 -8.40 10.96
C GLY A 81 -6.68 -8.11 11.11
N ILE A 82 -6.99 -6.88 11.54
CA ILE A 82 -8.37 -6.44 11.85
C ILE A 82 -9.28 -6.39 10.61
N GLY A 83 -8.69 -6.28 9.42
CA GLY A 83 -9.43 -6.09 8.18
C GLY A 83 -10.10 -4.72 8.11
N MET A 84 -11.03 -4.56 7.17
CA MET A 84 -11.85 -3.36 7.01
C MET A 84 -13.30 -3.77 6.79
N THR A 85 -14.22 -2.95 7.28
CA THR A 85 -15.65 -3.08 7.00
C THR A 85 -15.98 -2.55 5.60
N GLU A 86 -17.13 -2.94 5.05
CA GLU A 86 -17.58 -2.43 3.75
C GLU A 86 -17.70 -0.90 3.71
N GLU A 87 -18.08 -0.28 4.83
CA GLU A 87 -18.20 1.17 4.94
C GLU A 87 -16.85 1.88 4.86
N GLU A 88 -15.83 1.34 5.53
CA GLU A 88 -14.45 1.84 5.45
C GLU A 88 -13.90 1.71 4.03
N ILE A 89 -14.18 0.58 3.36
CA ILE A 89 -13.78 0.36 1.96
C ILE A 89 -14.43 1.38 1.03
N LYS A 90 -15.72 1.70 1.22
CA LYS A 90 -16.43 2.70 0.40
C LYS A 90 -15.87 4.11 0.55
N LYS A 91 -15.29 4.44 1.71
CA LYS A 91 -14.69 5.74 1.99
C LYS A 91 -13.31 5.91 1.35
N ILE A 92 -12.61 4.82 1.05
CA ILE A 92 -11.30 4.85 0.40
C ILE A 92 -11.50 5.12 -1.11
N HIS A 93 -10.94 6.24 -1.59
CA HIS A 93 -10.87 6.52 -3.03
C HIS A 93 -10.01 5.43 -3.69
N LYS A 94 -10.63 4.61 -4.54
CA LYS A 94 -9.98 3.52 -5.25
C LYS A 94 -8.89 4.05 -6.19
N SER A 95 -7.66 3.97 -5.75
CA SER A 95 -6.51 3.87 -6.63
C SER A 95 -5.62 2.76 -6.09
N SER A 96 -5.80 1.59 -6.69
CA SER A 96 -4.89 0.44 -6.62
C SER A 96 -4.65 -0.16 -5.22
N CYS A 97 -5.64 -0.88 -4.70
CA CYS A 97 -5.35 -1.98 -3.78
C CYS A 97 -6.37 -3.10 -3.94
N PHE A 98 -5.95 -4.22 -4.53
CA PHE A 98 -6.73 -5.44 -4.65
C PHE A 98 -6.72 -6.17 -3.30
N PHE A 99 -7.44 -5.64 -2.31
CA PHE A 99 -7.83 -6.42 -1.14
C PHE A 99 -8.97 -7.33 -1.58
N ARG A 100 -8.72 -8.64 -1.55
CA ARG A 100 -9.73 -9.66 -1.80
C ARG A 100 -10.45 -9.90 -0.47
N CYS A 101 -11.77 -9.74 -0.46
CA CYS A 101 -12.66 -10.17 0.61
C CYS A 101 -12.37 -11.61 1.04
#